data_AF-B1Y972-F1
#
_entry.id   AF-B1Y972-F1
#
_cell.length_a   1.000
_cell.length_b   1.000
_cell.length_c   1.000
_cell.angle_alpha   90.00
_cell.angle_beta   90.00
_cell.angle_gamma   90.00
#
_symmetry.space_group_name_H-M   'P 1'
#
loop_
_entity.id
_entity.type
_entity.pdbx_description
1 polymer ?
#
loop_
_entity_poly.entity_id
_entity_poly.type
_entity_poly.pdbx_seq_one_letter_code
_entity_poly.pdbx_strand_id
1 'polypeptide(L)'
;MDEAEYISAQVVRYIERKLGDAVKNVTVFVSFAEEGVEVEVDIEASVLVDDAYLQRIADEAAELGICIADLIKERGWPLDSKEAGRCWKN
;
A
#
# COMPACT_ATOMS: atom_id res chain seq x y z
N MET A 1 0.10 -7.69 -15.04
CA MET A 1 0.29 -6.84 -13.87
C MET A 1 1.02 -5.59 -14.30
N ASP A 2 0.30 -4.47 -14.23
CA ASP A 2 0.87 -3.13 -14.38
C ASP A 2 1.41 -2.61 -13.04
N GLU A 3 1.97 -1.40 -13.06
CA GLU A 3 2.56 -0.74 -11.90
C GLU A 3 1.53 -0.52 -10.78
N ALA A 4 0.31 -0.08 -11.13
CA ALA A 4 -0.77 0.20 -10.19
C ALA A 4 -1.28 -1.08 -9.53
N GLU A 5 -1.46 -2.16 -10.30
CA GLU A 5 -1.87 -3.47 -9.81
C GLU A 5 -0.80 -4.06 -8.86
N TYR A 6 0.49 -3.87 -9.17
CA TYR A 6 1.57 -4.30 -8.28
C TYR A 6 1.59 -3.53 -6.96
N ILE A 7 1.52 -2.20 -7.02
CA ILE A 7 1.50 -1.35 -5.82
C ILE A 7 0.30 -1.74 -4.94
N SER A 8 -0.88 -1.84 -5.55
CA SER A 8 -2.11 -2.25 -4.86
C SER A 8 -1.94 -3.60 -4.17
N ALA A 9 -1.34 -4.59 -4.84
CA ALA A 9 -1.07 -5.89 -4.26
C ALA A 9 -0.10 -5.83 -3.07
N GLN A 10 0.93 -4.96 -3.10
CA GLN A 10 1.84 -4.79 -1.96
C GLN A 10 1.14 -4.11 -0.77
N VAL A 11 0.31 -3.10 -1.02
CA VAL A 11 -0.48 -2.40 -0.01
C VAL A 11 -1.48 -3.35 0.66
N VAL A 12 -2.25 -4.11 -0.12
CA VAL A 12 -3.18 -5.14 0.40
C VAL A 12 -2.44 -6.14 1.27
N ARG A 13 -1.30 -6.67 0.79
CA ARG A 13 -0.49 -7.63 1.54
C ARG A 13 0.03 -7.06 2.87
N TYR A 14 0.33 -5.77 2.92
CA TYR A 14 0.74 -5.10 4.14
C TYR A 14 -0.39 -5.07 5.17
N ILE A 15 -1.58 -4.68 4.73
CA ILE A 15 -2.79 -4.58 5.56
C ILE A 15 -3.19 -5.95 6.09
N GLU A 16 -3.24 -6.97 5.23
CA GLU A 16 -3.51 -8.36 5.62
C GLU A 16 -2.51 -8.86 6.68
N ARG A 17 -1.24 -8.46 6.58
CA ARG A 17 -0.21 -8.84 7.56
C ARG A 17 -0.39 -8.16 8.92
N LYS A 18 -0.94 -6.94 8.97
CA LYS A 18 -1.13 -6.16 10.21
C LYS A 18 -2.46 -6.46 10.90
N LEU A 19 -3.52 -6.69 10.13
CA LEU A 19 -4.89 -6.85 10.63
C LEU A 19 -5.40 -8.31 10.60
N GLY A 20 -4.79 -9.18 9.78
CA GLY A 20 -5.15 -10.59 9.69
C GLY A 20 -6.63 -10.80 9.38
N ASP A 21 -7.27 -11.71 10.13
CA ASP A 21 -8.69 -12.07 9.96
C ASP A 21 -9.67 -10.93 10.30
N ALA A 22 -9.17 -9.80 10.83
CA ALA A 22 -10.01 -8.63 11.08
C ALA A 22 -10.35 -7.86 9.80
N VAL A 23 -9.61 -8.07 8.69
CA VAL A 23 -9.87 -7.42 7.40
C VAL A 23 -11.10 -8.04 6.74
N LYS A 24 -12.03 -7.20 6.29
CA LYS A 24 -13.19 -7.62 5.48
C LYS A 24 -13.00 -7.26 4.01
N ASN A 25 -12.57 -6.03 3.77
CA ASN A 25 -12.34 -5.50 2.43
C ASN A 25 -11.23 -4.45 2.47
N VAL A 26 -10.45 -4.36 1.39
CA VAL A 26 -9.42 -3.34 1.22
C VAL A 26 -9.56 -2.80 -0.20
N THR A 27 -9.72 -1.49 -0.30
CA THR A 27 -9.74 -0.79 -1.57
C THR A 27 -8.49 0.09 -1.65
N VAL A 28 -7.71 -0.08 -2.72
CA VAL A 28 -6.52 0.72 -2.98
C VAL A 28 -6.69 1.42 -4.32
N PHE A 29 -6.55 2.74 -4.32
CA PHE A 29 -6.51 3.53 -5.54
C PHE A 29 -5.09 4.07 -5.72
N VAL A 30 -4.52 3.84 -6.89
CA VAL A 30 -3.18 4.33 -7.26
C VAL A 30 -3.32 5.20 -8.49
N SER A 31 -2.90 6.46 -8.38
CA SER A 31 -2.93 7.43 -9.46
C SER A 31 -1.55 8.05 -9.67
N PHE A 32 -1.10 8.05 -10.92
CA PHE A 32 0.17 8.68 -11.31
C PHE A 32 -0.14 10.03 -11.96
N ALA A 33 0.31 11.12 -11.33
CA ALA A 33 0.23 12.48 -11.84
C ALA A 33 1.62 13.01 -12.23
N GLU A 34 1.68 14.10 -13.00
CA GLU A 34 2.96 14.75 -13.33
C GLU A 34 3.72 15.20 -12.06
N GLU A 35 2.98 15.69 -11.06
CA GLU A 35 3.52 16.21 -9.81
C GLU A 35 3.93 15.11 -8.81
N GLY A 36 3.45 13.87 -8.94
CA GLY A 36 3.68 12.83 -7.95
C GLY A 36 2.79 11.60 -8.11
N VAL A 37 2.80 10.74 -7.11
CA VAL A 37 1.91 9.56 -7.03
C VAL A 37 1.00 9.71 -5.83
N GLU A 38 -0.29 9.47 -6.07
CA GLU A 38 -1.32 9.47 -5.04
C GLU A 38 -1.76 8.02 -4.79
N VAL A 39 -1.75 7.63 -3.52
CA VAL A 39 -2.19 6.30 -3.07
C VAL A 39 -3.23 6.50 -1.98
N GLU A 40 -4.47 6.15 -2.28
CA GLU A 40 -5.57 6.16 -1.31
C GLU A 40 -5.87 4.72 -0.87
N VAL A 41 -6.05 4.56 0.44
CA VAL A 41 -6.30 3.26 1.07
C VAL A 41 -7.55 3.36 1.92
N ASP A 42 -8.55 2.54 1.59
CA ASP A 42 -9.76 2.37 2.38
C ASP A 42 -9.81 0.94 2.94
N ILE A 43 -10.01 0.81 4.25
CA ILE A 43 -9.96 -0.47 4.97
C ILE A 43 -11.29 -0.68 5.67
N GLU A 44 -12.03 -1.70 5.26
CA GLU A 44 -13.16 -2.21 6.02
C GLU A 44 -12.71 -3.36 6.92
N ALA A 45 -12.85 -3.17 8.24
CA ALA A 45 -12.43 -4.17 9.23
C ALA A 45 -13.57 -4.57 10.18
N SER A 46 -13.27 -5.50 11.09
CA SER A 46 -14.12 -5.85 12.22
C SER A 46 -14.29 -4.65 13.17
N VAL A 47 -15.49 -4.49 13.73
CA VAL A 47 -15.85 -3.45 14.72
C VAL A 47 -15.06 -3.56 16.04
N LEU A 48 -14.31 -4.64 16.22
CA LEU A 48 -13.44 -4.85 17.38
C LEU A 48 -12.08 -4.16 17.22
N VAL A 49 -11.74 -3.69 16.01
CA VAL A 49 -10.51 -2.95 15.76
C VAL A 49 -10.73 -1.48 16.06
N ASP A 50 -9.80 -0.88 16.78
CA ASP A 50 -9.81 0.54 17.12
C ASP A 50 -9.62 1.41 15.88
N ASP A 51 -10.43 2.47 15.74
CA ASP A 51 -10.42 3.37 14.58
C ASP A 51 -9.08 4.10 14.43
N ALA A 52 -8.44 4.52 15.53
CA ALA A 52 -7.14 5.19 15.47
C ALA A 52 -6.04 4.22 15.03
N TYR A 53 -6.15 2.94 15.41
CA TYR A 53 -5.28 1.89 14.88
C TYR A 53 -5.54 1.65 13.38
N LEU A 54 -6.80 1.57 12.94
CA LEU A 54 -7.12 1.43 11.50
C LEU A 54 -6.58 2.57 10.66
N GLN A 55 -6.78 3.80 11.11
CA GLN A 55 -6.26 4.99 10.42
C GLN A 55 -4.74 4.94 10.32
N ARG A 56 -4.05 4.59 11.40
CA ARG A 56 -2.60 4.42 11.38
C ARG A 56 -2.14 3.34 10.39
N ILE A 57 -2.83 2.21 10.32
CA ILE A 57 -2.48 1.15 9.36
C ILE A 57 -2.74 1.60 7.92
N ALA A 58 -3.81 2.35 7.67
CA ALA A 58 -4.09 2.93 6.35
C ALA A 58 -2.99 3.92 5.93
N ASP A 59 -2.57 4.81 6.84
CA ASP A 59 -1.48 5.75 6.60
C ASP A 59 -0.14 5.03 6.32
N GLU A 60 0.23 4.05 7.15
CA GLU A 60 1.44 3.23 6.95
C GLU A 60 1.40 2.46 5.61
N ALA A 61 0.22 1.99 5.20
CA ALA A 61 0.04 1.28 3.94
C ALA A 61 0.09 2.21 2.72
N ALA A 62 -0.45 3.43 2.83
CA ALA A 62 -0.34 4.45 1.79
C ALA A 62 1.12 4.88 1.60
N GLU A 63 1.87 5.11 2.68
CA GLU A 63 3.30 5.42 2.63
C GLU A 63 4.12 4.31 1.95
N LEU A 64 3.80 3.03 2.21
CA LEU A 64 4.40 1.91 1.50
C LEU A 64 4.14 2.00 0.00
N GLY A 65 2.88 2.27 -0.39
CA GLY A 65 2.49 2.39 -1.78
C GLY A 65 3.23 3.53 -2.50
N ILE A 66 3.30 4.70 -1.86
CA ILE A 66 4.02 5.87 -2.36
C ILE A 66 5.50 5.55 -2.55
N CYS A 67 6.15 4.93 -1.55
CA CYS A 67 7.56 4.56 -1.65
C CYS A 67 7.83 3.61 -2.84
N ILE A 68 6.96 2.63 -3.06
CA ILE A 68 7.10 1.71 -4.20
C ILE A 68 6.90 2.47 -5.52
N ALA A 69 5.91 3.36 -5.58
CA ALA A 69 5.65 4.14 -6.78
C ALA A 69 6.81 5.09 -7.14
N ASP A 70 7.43 5.71 -6.14
CA ASP A 70 8.63 6.52 -6.32
C ASP A 70 9.80 5.67 -6.86
N LEU A 71 10.00 4.47 -6.32
CA LEU A 71 11.02 3.55 -6.85
C LEU A 71 10.75 3.17 -8.32
N ILE A 72 9.49 2.91 -8.68
CA ILE A 72 9.10 2.64 -10.07
C ILE A 72 9.43 3.85 -10.96
N LYS A 73 9.10 5.06 -10.51
CA LYS A 73 9.39 6.31 -11.24
C LYS A 73 10.89 6.53 -11.46
N GLU A 74 11.72 6.20 -10.47
CA GLU A 74 13.18 6.38 -10.53
C GLU A 74 13.91 5.29 -11.34
N ARG A 75 13.49 4.03 -11.21
CA ARG A 75 14.19 2.86 -11.75
C ARG A 75 13.58 2.32 -13.03
N GLY A 76 12.33 2.69 -13.30
CA GLY A 76 11.50 2.08 -14.32
C GLY A 76 10.85 0.78 -13.84
N TRP A 77 9.76 0.42 -14.51
CA TRP A 77 9.09 -0.86 -14.34
C TRP A 77 9.63 -1.90 -15.36
N PRO A 78 9.85 -3.16 -14.97
CA PRO A 78 9.56 -3.79 -13.67
C PRO A 78 10.66 -3.59 -12.60
N LEU A 79 10.23 -3.51 -11.33
CA LEU A 79 11.14 -3.48 -10.17
C LEU A 79 11.68 -4.88 -9.83
N ASP A 80 12.92 -4.94 -9.35
CA ASP A 80 13.43 -6.16 -8.72
C ASP A 80 12.79 -6.35 -7.33
N SER A 81 12.47 -7.60 -6.99
CA SER A 81 11.89 -7.98 -5.69
C SER A 81 12.67 -7.45 -4.46
N LYS A 82 13.99 -7.28 -4.57
CA LYS A 82 14.84 -6.74 -3.50
C LYS A 82 14.69 -5.22 -3.33
N GLU A 83 14.31 -4.51 -4.38
CA GLU A 83 14.16 -3.06 -4.37
C GLU A 83 12.90 -2.65 -3.61
N ALA A 84 11.78 -3.32 -3.91
CA ALA A 84 10.50 -3.10 -3.21
C ALA A 84 10.60 -3.41 -1.71
N GLY A 85 11.44 -4.38 -1.31
CA GLY A 85 11.69 -4.73 0.08
C GLY A 85 12.22 -3.56 0.94
N ARG A 86 12.78 -2.51 0.33
CA ARG A 86 13.24 -1.31 1.06
C ARG A 86 12.09 -0.45 1.59
N CYS A 87 10.93 -0.51 0.95
CA CYS A 87 9.73 0.22 1.36
C CYS A 87 8.98 -0.49 2.50
N TRP A 88 9.19 -1.80 2.66
CA TRP A 88 8.67 -2.58 3.78
C TRP A 88 9.49 -2.31 5.04
N LYS A 89 9.36 -1.11 5.63
CA LYS A 89 9.90 -0.83 6.97
C LYS A 89 9.00 -1.50 8.02
N ASN A 90 9.63 -2.23 8.96
CA ASN A 90 8.99 -3.09 9.98
C ASN A 90 7.95 -2.38 10.85
#